data_AF-G0W432-F1
#
_entry.id   AF-G0W432-F1
#
_cell.length_a   1.000
_cell.length_b   1.000
_cell.length_c   1.000
_cell.angle_alpha   90.00
_cell.angle_beta   90.00
_cell.angle_gamma   90.00
#
_symmetry.space_group_name_H-M   'P 1'
#
loop_
_entity.id
_entity.type
_entity.pdbx_description
1 polymer ?
#
loop_
_entity_poly.entity_id
_entity_poly.type
_entity_poly.pdbx_seq_one_letter_code
_entity_poly.pdbx_strand_id
1 'polypeptide(L)'
;MENKEITIQSVPFSTVLIPPPLRLNILLLSAIWLWFSILNFLSRYQVDVSSIVRIRDPHDMHIAPTHYQLQTNARNFATSLTKIILPLHLISSILYYIFSQQTEVSNNNVPFNLLIHSLPLVGLIIISTTIIRHVPIIKYCVKRLILIESKPRNLRTTYILLSDSLTSIAKPLIDFTLFTSLLISEPITHFDLFIASLPVLIRIFQCLREYYIAGNKSMLANAMKYCCNLPILICTWYSRVHDSKMIKKNYELTFLLINSSYSFFWDVRMDWLLDNIINGKLRRSKIVMPEFVYQVAIFIDFIIRYWWVWIRLYGGNSGYIFIFFDGELQYLEVLRRAIWVVFKLESEYVINLFPK
;
A
#
# COMPACT_ATOMS: atom_id res chain seq x y z
N MET A 1 -25.37 46.85 -8.61
CA MET A 1 -23.94 46.65 -8.91
C MET A 1 -23.29 46.31 -7.59
N GLU A 2 -23.06 45.02 -7.35
CA GLU A 2 -22.49 44.51 -6.11
C GLU A 2 -21.14 43.90 -6.47
N ASN A 3 -20.06 44.55 -6.01
CA ASN A 3 -18.69 44.10 -6.18
C ASN A 3 -18.52 42.74 -5.51
N LYS A 4 -18.26 41.69 -6.31
CA LYS A 4 -17.61 40.47 -5.81
C LYS A 4 -16.14 40.53 -6.16
N GLU A 5 -15.38 41.14 -5.26
CA GLU A 5 -13.94 40.94 -5.18
C GLU A 5 -13.65 39.52 -4.68
N ILE A 6 -12.91 38.79 -5.53
CA ILE A 6 -11.85 37.83 -5.22
C ILE A 6 -12.17 36.77 -4.14
N THR A 7 -12.59 35.58 -4.59
CA THR A 7 -12.14 34.34 -3.93
C THR A 7 -10.94 33.81 -4.69
N ILE A 8 -9.77 33.97 -4.06
CA ILE A 8 -8.50 33.35 -4.42
C ILE A 8 -8.78 31.88 -4.77
N GLN A 9 -8.56 31.51 -6.03
CA GLN A 9 -8.43 30.12 -6.43
C GLN A 9 -7.25 29.57 -5.60
N SER A 10 -7.56 28.86 -4.52
CA SER A 10 -6.59 28.05 -3.83
C SER A 10 -6.07 27.06 -4.85
N VAL A 11 -4.82 27.27 -5.26
CA VAL A 11 -4.06 26.40 -6.16
C VAL A 11 -4.34 24.95 -5.78
N PRO A 12 -4.95 24.12 -6.65
CA PRO A 12 -5.05 22.71 -6.35
C PRO A 12 -3.62 22.21 -6.18
N PHE A 13 -3.35 21.54 -5.06
CA PHE A 13 -2.09 20.89 -4.73
C PHE A 13 -1.85 19.68 -5.67
N SER A 14 -2.01 19.88 -6.97
CA SER A 14 -1.87 18.91 -8.06
C SER A 14 -0.72 19.35 -8.96
N THR A 15 0.46 19.61 -8.38
CA THR A 15 1.65 20.00 -9.14
C THR A 15 2.41 18.80 -9.70
N VAL A 16 2.06 17.57 -9.30
CA VAL A 16 2.53 16.34 -9.94
C VAL A 16 1.34 15.71 -10.68
N LEU A 17 1.07 16.19 -11.90
CA LEU A 17 -0.09 15.75 -12.67
C LEU A 17 0.11 14.36 -13.28
N ILE A 18 0.43 13.34 -12.46
CA ILE A 18 0.38 11.94 -12.91
C ILE A 18 -1.10 11.54 -12.98
N PRO A 19 -1.59 11.13 -14.16
CA PRO A 19 -2.96 10.68 -14.32
C PRO A 19 -3.30 9.58 -13.31
N PRO A 20 -4.45 9.65 -12.62
CA PRO A 20 -4.87 8.64 -11.63
C PRO A 20 -4.61 7.17 -12.02
N PRO A 21 -4.93 6.70 -13.24
CA PRO A 21 -4.69 5.31 -13.59
C PRO A 21 -3.22 4.91 -13.72
N LEU A 22 -2.34 5.86 -14.00
CA LEU A 22 -0.91 5.60 -14.15
C LEU A 22 -0.19 5.55 -12.79
N ARG A 23 -0.84 6.03 -11.71
CA ARG A 23 -0.26 6.04 -10.36
C ARG A 23 0.05 4.65 -9.84
N LEU A 24 -0.82 3.67 -10.09
CA LEU A 24 -0.59 2.28 -9.66
C LEU A 24 0.75 1.75 -10.20
N ASN A 25 1.06 2.01 -11.48
CA ASN A 25 2.31 1.56 -12.10
C ASN A 25 3.54 2.21 -11.46
N ILE A 26 3.49 3.51 -11.17
CA ILE A 26 4.58 4.23 -10.50
C ILE A 26 4.72 3.80 -9.04
N LEU A 27 3.62 3.56 -8.34
CA LEU A 27 3.64 3.09 -6.95
C LEU A 27 4.26 1.69 -6.86
N LEU A 28 3.94 0.79 -7.79
CA LEU A 28 4.59 -0.52 -7.86
C LEU A 28 6.09 -0.40 -8.17
N LEU A 29 6.48 0.47 -9.11
CA LEU A 29 7.89 0.73 -9.39
C LEU A 29 8.61 1.34 -8.18
N SER A 30 7.95 2.26 -7.49
CA SER A 30 8.46 2.92 -6.28
C SER A 30 8.63 1.91 -5.14
N ALA A 31 7.68 0.99 -4.95
CA ALA A 31 7.78 -0.08 -3.95
C ALA A 31 9.01 -0.98 -4.18
N ILE A 32 9.37 -1.24 -5.43
CA ILE A 32 10.57 -2.03 -5.77
C ILE A 32 11.86 -1.27 -5.41
N TRP A 33 11.90 0.04 -5.68
CA TRP A 33 13.03 0.89 -5.26
C TRP A 33 13.10 1.06 -3.73
N LEU A 34 11.94 1.13 -3.07
CA LEU A 34 11.86 1.19 -1.61
C LEU A 34 12.38 -0.10 -1.00
N TRP A 35 12.09 -1.27 -1.58
CA TRP A 35 12.68 -2.53 -1.14
C TRP A 35 14.22 -2.50 -1.18
N PHE A 36 14.81 -2.05 -2.27
CA PHE A 36 16.28 -1.84 -2.34
C PHE A 36 16.78 -0.87 -1.27
N SER A 37 16.05 0.24 -1.07
CA SER A 37 16.40 1.26 -0.07
C SER A 37 16.34 0.72 1.36
N ILE A 38 15.35 -0.11 1.67
CA ILE A 38 15.21 -0.81 2.96
C ILE A 38 16.41 -1.72 3.21
N LEU A 39 16.82 -2.53 2.22
CA LEU A 39 17.98 -3.41 2.36
C LEU A 39 19.26 -2.61 2.63
N ASN A 40 19.47 -1.50 1.91
CA ASN A 40 20.63 -0.64 2.16
C ASN A 40 20.60 0.01 3.54
N PHE A 41 19.42 0.47 3.97
CA PHE A 41 19.24 1.09 5.27
C PHE A 41 19.55 0.10 6.40
N LEU A 42 18.97 -1.10 6.35
CA LEU A 42 19.18 -2.13 7.37
C LEU A 42 20.63 -2.62 7.42
N SER A 43 21.32 -2.68 6.28
CA SER A 43 22.73 -3.03 6.22
C SER A 43 23.64 -2.04 6.97
N ARG A 44 23.30 -0.73 7.01
CA ARG A 44 24.05 0.27 7.78
C ARG A 44 24.01 -0.01 9.29
N TYR A 45 22.96 -0.69 9.76
CA TYR A 45 22.78 -1.10 11.16
C TYR A 45 23.09 -2.59 11.38
N GLN A 46 23.79 -3.24 10.43
CA GLN A 46 24.19 -4.65 10.53
C GLN A 46 23.02 -5.64 10.69
N VAL A 47 21.81 -5.26 10.24
CA VAL A 47 20.64 -6.15 10.27
C VAL A 47 20.63 -7.04 9.03
N ASP A 48 20.93 -8.33 9.21
CA ASP A 48 20.95 -9.30 8.12
C ASP A 48 19.54 -9.82 7.77
N VAL A 49 18.92 -9.14 6.79
CA VAL A 49 17.62 -9.53 6.21
C VAL A 49 17.60 -10.93 5.60
N SER A 50 18.73 -11.47 5.11
CA SER A 50 18.76 -12.79 4.46
C SER A 50 18.48 -13.95 5.42
N SER A 51 18.79 -13.76 6.70
CA SER A 51 18.47 -14.70 7.78
C SER A 51 16.96 -14.76 8.10
N ILE A 52 16.22 -13.70 7.75
CA ILE A 52 14.83 -13.48 8.15
C ILE A 52 13.88 -13.78 6.99
N VAL A 53 14.19 -13.25 5.80
CA VAL A 53 13.33 -13.33 4.63
C VAL A 53 13.83 -14.44 3.73
N ARG A 54 13.09 -15.55 3.74
CA ARG A 54 13.34 -16.67 2.85
C ARG A 54 12.75 -16.36 1.47
N ILE A 55 13.62 -16.28 0.47
CA ILE A 55 13.27 -15.96 -0.92
C ILE A 55 13.40 -17.13 -1.90
N ARG A 56 13.73 -18.33 -1.41
CA ARG A 56 13.76 -19.57 -2.20
C ARG A 56 12.56 -20.44 -1.88
N ASP A 57 12.23 -21.33 -2.81
CA ASP A 57 11.22 -22.36 -2.55
C ASP A 57 11.66 -23.20 -1.33
N PRO A 58 10.76 -23.57 -0.43
CA PRO A 58 11.03 -24.46 0.70
C PRO A 58 11.69 -25.80 0.32
N HIS A 59 11.52 -26.25 -0.92
CA HIS A 59 12.11 -27.49 -1.44
C HIS A 59 13.43 -27.26 -2.19
N ASP A 60 13.88 -26.02 -2.32
CA ASP A 60 15.16 -25.68 -2.97
C ASP A 60 16.33 -25.94 -1.99
N MET A 61 17.28 -26.78 -2.40
CA MET A 61 18.47 -27.15 -1.62
C MET A 61 19.64 -26.17 -1.80
N HIS A 62 19.53 -25.19 -2.71
CA HIS A 62 20.59 -24.22 -2.92
C HIS A 62 20.76 -23.26 -1.73
N ILE A 63 22.01 -22.81 -1.54
CA ILE A 63 22.37 -21.86 -0.48
C ILE A 63 21.53 -20.58 -0.63
N ALA A 64 20.97 -20.13 0.49
CA ALA A 64 20.21 -18.88 0.53
C ALA A 64 21.13 -17.70 0.19
N PRO A 65 20.65 -16.71 -0.59
CA PRO A 65 21.48 -15.60 -0.99
C PRO A 65 21.86 -14.75 0.21
N THR A 66 23.10 -14.22 0.21
CA THR A 66 23.58 -13.33 1.26
C THR A 66 22.88 -11.96 1.20
N HIS A 67 22.95 -11.18 2.28
CA HIS A 67 22.42 -9.82 2.31
C HIS A 67 22.90 -8.95 1.13
N TYR A 68 24.20 -9.01 0.83
CA TYR A 68 24.80 -8.27 -0.27
C TYR A 68 24.25 -8.73 -1.64
N GLN A 69 24.04 -10.03 -1.82
CA GLN A 69 23.39 -10.57 -3.01
C GLN A 69 21.94 -10.09 -3.12
N LEU A 70 21.19 -10.02 -2.01
CA LEU A 70 19.83 -9.45 -1.99
C LEU A 70 19.82 -7.99 -2.44
N GLN A 71 20.74 -7.16 -1.94
CA GLN A 71 20.86 -5.75 -2.34
C GLN A 71 21.17 -5.61 -3.83
N THR A 72 22.15 -6.38 -4.32
CA THR A 72 22.57 -6.35 -5.72
C THR A 72 21.44 -6.81 -6.64
N ASN A 73 20.76 -7.91 -6.30
CA ASN A 73 19.64 -8.42 -7.07
C ASN A 73 18.46 -7.44 -7.07
N ALA A 74 18.14 -6.84 -5.92
CA ALA A 74 17.08 -5.84 -5.81
C ALA A 74 17.37 -4.61 -6.69
N ARG A 75 18.61 -4.09 -6.66
CA ARG A 75 19.04 -2.96 -7.51
C ARG A 75 18.97 -3.31 -8.99
N ASN A 76 19.50 -4.46 -9.39
CA ASN A 76 19.52 -4.88 -10.79
C ASN A 76 18.11 -5.09 -11.32
N PHE A 77 17.22 -5.67 -10.51
CA PHE A 77 15.82 -5.82 -10.86
C PHE A 77 15.11 -4.47 -10.96
N ALA A 78 15.28 -3.58 -9.98
CA ALA A 78 14.68 -2.25 -9.97
C ALA A 78 15.12 -1.42 -11.20
N THR A 79 16.41 -1.42 -11.52
CA THR A 79 16.96 -0.71 -12.67
C THR A 79 16.48 -1.29 -14.00
N SER A 80 16.44 -2.62 -14.14
CA SER A 80 15.91 -3.30 -15.33
C SER A 80 14.45 -2.93 -15.57
N LEU A 81 13.61 -2.99 -14.53
CA LEU A 81 12.19 -2.65 -14.66
C LEU A 81 11.99 -1.14 -14.93
N THR A 82 12.78 -0.27 -14.30
CA THR A 82 12.72 1.18 -14.53
C THR A 82 12.98 1.54 -15.98
N LYS A 83 13.96 0.89 -16.63
CA LYS A 83 14.28 1.12 -18.05
C LYS A 83 13.10 0.81 -18.99
N ILE A 84 12.20 -0.09 -18.59
CA ILE A 84 11.02 -0.46 -19.36
C ILE A 84 9.83 0.45 -19.03
N ILE A 85 9.56 0.66 -17.74
CA ILE A 85 8.34 1.31 -17.26
C ILE A 85 8.41 2.83 -17.33
N LEU A 86 9.56 3.44 -17.07
CA LEU A 86 9.69 4.90 -17.06
C LEU A 86 9.38 5.52 -18.44
N PRO A 87 9.95 5.03 -19.57
CA PRO A 87 9.57 5.54 -20.89
C PRO A 87 8.08 5.35 -21.20
N LEU A 88 7.53 4.16 -20.92
CA LEU A 88 6.11 3.87 -21.12
C LEU A 88 5.22 4.84 -20.33
N HIS A 89 5.58 5.13 -19.08
CA HIS A 89 4.85 6.03 -18.22
C HIS A 89 4.92 7.49 -18.71
N LEU A 90 6.10 7.95 -19.14
CA LEU A 90 6.28 9.29 -19.71
C LEU A 90 5.44 9.47 -20.99
N ILE A 91 5.51 8.51 -21.91
CA ILE A 91 4.71 8.49 -23.14
C ILE A 91 3.22 8.50 -22.80
N SER A 92 2.78 7.64 -21.88
CA SER A 92 1.37 7.56 -21.48
C SER A 92 0.87 8.86 -20.83
N SER A 93 1.71 9.53 -20.04
CA SER A 93 1.37 10.79 -19.39
C SER A 93 1.25 11.93 -20.41
N ILE A 94 2.16 11.99 -21.40
CA ILE A 94 2.08 12.96 -22.49
C ILE A 94 0.83 12.73 -23.34
N LEU A 95 0.54 11.49 -23.71
CA LEU A 95 -0.68 11.15 -24.47
C LEU A 95 -1.95 11.51 -23.71
N TYR A 96 -1.98 11.27 -22.40
CA TYR A 96 -3.09 11.65 -21.55
C TYR A 96 -3.25 13.19 -21.45
N TYR A 97 -2.14 13.92 -21.35
CA TYR A 97 -2.16 15.38 -21.35
C TYR A 97 -2.74 15.92 -22.67
N ILE A 98 -2.28 15.41 -23.82
CA ILE A 98 -2.80 15.79 -25.14
C ILE A 98 -4.30 15.48 -25.24
N PHE A 99 -4.71 14.29 -24.79
CA PHE A 99 -6.12 13.89 -24.77
C PHE A 99 -6.98 14.84 -23.93
N SER A 100 -6.50 15.25 -22.76
CA SER A 100 -7.21 16.16 -21.87
C SER A 100 -7.43 17.56 -22.47
N GLN A 101 -6.58 17.98 -23.42
CA GLN A 101 -6.69 19.27 -24.10
C GLN A 101 -7.62 19.26 -25.33
N GLN A 102 -8.00 18.08 -25.84
CA GLN A 102 -8.72 17.92 -27.12
C GLN A 102 -10.17 17.43 -26.96
N THR A 103 -10.81 17.75 -25.83
CA THR A 103 -12.09 17.18 -25.34
C THR A 103 -13.24 17.13 -26.35
N GLU A 104 -13.33 18.02 -27.33
CA GLU A 104 -14.41 18.00 -28.34
C GLU A 104 -14.12 17.08 -29.55
N VAL A 105 -12.86 16.91 -29.95
CA VAL A 105 -12.47 16.13 -31.15
C VAL A 105 -12.16 14.66 -30.79
N SER A 106 -11.72 14.40 -29.56
CA SER A 106 -11.29 13.08 -29.11
C SER A 106 -12.44 12.10 -28.82
N ASN A 107 -13.63 12.59 -28.43
CA ASN A 107 -14.78 11.73 -28.14
C ASN A 107 -15.25 10.91 -29.36
N ASN A 108 -15.01 11.38 -30.59
CA ASN A 108 -15.38 10.67 -31.81
C ASN A 108 -14.32 9.66 -32.29
N ASN A 109 -13.09 9.74 -31.76
CA ASN A 109 -11.99 8.85 -32.14
C ASN A 109 -11.90 7.64 -31.20
N VAL A 110 -12.83 6.70 -31.38
CA VAL A 110 -12.87 5.40 -30.67
C VAL A 110 -11.49 4.71 -30.55
N PRO A 111 -10.67 4.58 -31.61
CA PRO A 111 -9.36 3.91 -31.48
C PRO A 111 -8.38 4.67 -30.59
N PHE A 112 -8.43 6.00 -30.58
CA PHE A 112 -7.55 6.83 -29.74
C PHE A 112 -7.94 6.70 -28.26
N ASN A 113 -9.24 6.66 -27.96
CA ASN A 113 -9.75 6.47 -26.60
C ASN A 113 -9.37 5.08 -26.06
N LEU A 114 -9.59 4.02 -26.85
CA LEU A 114 -9.15 2.67 -26.50
C LEU A 114 -7.64 2.59 -26.22
N LEU A 115 -6.82 3.25 -27.04
CA LEU A 115 -5.38 3.30 -26.85
C LEU A 115 -5.02 3.93 -25.50
N ILE A 116 -5.54 5.12 -25.19
CA ILE A 116 -5.22 5.84 -23.95
C ILE A 116 -5.69 5.06 -22.71
N HIS A 117 -6.89 4.49 -22.75
CA HIS A 117 -7.43 3.72 -21.63
C HIS A 117 -6.71 2.38 -21.42
N SER A 118 -6.11 1.80 -22.47
CA SER A 118 -5.37 0.52 -22.37
C SER A 118 -3.93 0.67 -21.86
N LEU A 119 -3.29 1.83 -22.04
CA LEU A 119 -1.87 2.04 -21.66
C LEU A 119 -1.55 1.75 -20.18
N PRO A 120 -2.35 2.21 -19.19
CA PRO A 120 -2.13 1.87 -17.79
C PRO A 120 -2.21 0.36 -17.53
N LEU A 121 -3.14 -0.33 -18.19
CA LEU A 121 -3.32 -1.78 -18.10
C LEU A 121 -2.13 -2.54 -18.69
N VAL A 122 -1.64 -2.13 -19.85
CA VAL A 122 -0.43 -2.67 -20.46
C VAL A 122 0.76 -2.52 -19.51
N GLY A 123 0.93 -1.35 -18.90
CA GLY A 123 1.99 -1.11 -17.90
C GLY A 123 1.88 -2.05 -16.71
N LEU A 124 0.68 -2.25 -16.16
CA LEU A 124 0.45 -3.16 -15.03
C LEU A 124 0.76 -4.62 -15.40
N ILE A 125 0.37 -5.05 -16.60
CA ILE A 125 0.64 -6.41 -17.11
C ILE A 125 2.13 -6.64 -17.26
N ILE A 126 2.87 -5.68 -17.82
CA ILE A 126 4.33 -5.76 -17.97
C ILE A 126 5.00 -5.86 -16.60
N ILE A 127 4.65 -4.99 -15.65
CA ILE A 127 5.19 -5.02 -14.28
C ILE A 127 4.92 -6.39 -13.63
N SER A 128 3.65 -6.81 -13.61
CA SER A 128 3.22 -8.03 -12.94
C SER A 128 3.88 -9.27 -13.53
N THR A 129 3.90 -9.37 -14.85
CA THR A 129 4.55 -10.49 -15.57
C THR A 129 6.06 -10.52 -15.30
N THR A 130 6.71 -9.35 -15.27
CA THR A 130 8.15 -9.25 -15.02
C THR A 130 8.50 -9.67 -13.59
N ILE A 131 7.72 -9.24 -12.59
CA ILE A 131 7.86 -9.65 -11.19
C ILE A 131 7.68 -11.17 -11.06
N ILE A 132 6.60 -11.73 -11.60
CA ILE A 132 6.29 -13.17 -11.50
C ILE A 132 7.35 -14.04 -12.19
N ARG A 133 7.94 -13.56 -13.30
CA ARG A 133 9.00 -14.29 -14.03
C ARG A 133 10.35 -14.26 -13.30
N HIS A 134 10.75 -13.11 -12.74
CA HIS A 134 12.09 -12.94 -12.17
C HIS A 134 12.16 -13.26 -10.67
N VAL A 135 11.03 -13.31 -9.97
CA VAL A 135 10.97 -13.53 -8.51
C VAL A 135 10.14 -14.79 -8.22
N PRO A 136 10.76 -15.99 -8.22
CA PRO A 136 10.07 -17.27 -8.03
C PRO A 136 9.27 -17.35 -6.73
N ILE A 137 9.76 -16.75 -5.65
CA ILE A 137 9.05 -16.74 -4.37
C ILE A 137 7.74 -15.95 -4.43
N ILE A 138 7.69 -14.84 -5.19
CA ILE A 138 6.43 -14.10 -5.37
C ILE A 138 5.46 -14.95 -6.18
N LYS A 139 5.92 -15.63 -7.24
CA LYS A 139 5.09 -16.59 -8.00
C LYS A 139 4.53 -17.70 -7.11
N TYR A 140 5.37 -18.25 -6.22
CA TYR A 140 4.96 -19.26 -5.24
C TYR A 140 3.89 -18.70 -4.29
N CYS A 141 4.16 -17.54 -3.67
CA CYS A 141 3.27 -16.92 -2.71
C CYS A 141 1.93 -16.51 -3.36
N VAL A 142 1.93 -15.88 -4.53
CA VAL A 142 0.69 -15.43 -5.21
C VAL A 142 -0.25 -16.61 -5.51
N LYS A 143 0.28 -17.73 -5.99
CA LYS A 143 -0.52 -18.95 -6.23
C LYS A 143 -1.20 -19.48 -4.98
N ARG A 144 -0.53 -19.38 -3.83
CA ARG A 144 -0.98 -19.95 -2.54
C ARG A 144 -1.70 -18.95 -1.64
N LEU A 145 -1.54 -17.66 -1.89
CA LEU A 145 -2.21 -16.58 -1.18
C LEU A 145 -3.72 -16.61 -1.47
N ILE A 146 -4.11 -17.03 -2.68
CA ILE A 146 -5.51 -17.36 -3.04
C ILE A 146 -6.02 -18.57 -2.23
N LEU A 147 -5.16 -19.56 -1.97
CA LEU A 147 -5.48 -20.76 -1.19
C LEU A 147 -5.36 -20.54 0.33
N ILE A 148 -5.02 -19.30 0.75
CA ILE A 148 -4.81 -18.88 2.14
C ILE A 148 -3.81 -19.81 2.84
N GLU A 149 -2.81 -20.37 2.15
CA GLU A 149 -1.88 -21.31 2.77
C GLU A 149 -0.77 -20.58 3.54
N SER A 150 -0.75 -20.72 4.86
CA SER A 150 0.33 -20.24 5.74
C SER A 150 1.50 -21.23 5.85
N LYS A 151 1.44 -22.34 5.10
CA LYS A 151 2.53 -23.32 5.04
C LYS A 151 3.42 -23.05 3.82
N PRO A 152 4.74 -23.27 3.97
CA PRO A 152 5.44 -23.62 5.20
C PRO A 152 5.75 -22.41 6.10
N ARG A 153 5.88 -22.68 7.42
CA ARG A 153 6.01 -21.66 8.48
C ARG A 153 7.28 -20.82 8.35
N ASN A 154 8.33 -21.35 7.72
CA ASN A 154 9.57 -20.61 7.42
C ASN A 154 9.37 -19.46 6.41
N LEU A 155 8.28 -19.46 5.63
CA LEU A 155 7.92 -18.36 4.72
C LEU A 155 6.97 -17.34 5.36
N ARG A 156 6.64 -17.48 6.63
CA ARG A 156 5.66 -16.63 7.32
C ARG A 156 5.96 -15.14 7.15
N THR A 157 7.21 -14.72 7.39
CA THR A 157 7.60 -13.31 7.23
C THR A 157 7.43 -12.84 5.80
N THR A 158 7.82 -13.65 4.81
CA THR A 158 7.63 -13.34 3.38
C THR A 158 6.15 -13.16 3.03
N TYR A 159 5.27 -14.04 3.52
CA TYR A 159 3.83 -13.91 3.32
C TYR A 159 3.26 -12.65 3.97
N ILE A 160 3.66 -12.35 5.20
CA ILE A 160 3.23 -11.15 5.92
C ILE A 160 3.67 -9.89 5.16
N LEU A 161 4.93 -9.82 4.74
CA LEU A 161 5.45 -8.67 3.97
C LEU A 161 4.67 -8.47 2.67
N LEU A 162 4.38 -9.56 1.94
CA LEU A 162 3.63 -9.49 0.69
C LEU A 162 2.17 -9.05 0.93
N SER A 163 1.46 -9.72 1.84
CA SER A 163 0.03 -9.46 2.04
C SER A 163 -0.24 -8.12 2.72
N ASP A 164 0.61 -7.67 3.65
CA ASP A 164 0.52 -6.32 4.23
C ASP A 164 0.83 -5.25 3.18
N SER A 165 1.81 -5.47 2.29
CA SER A 165 2.09 -4.54 1.19
C SER A 165 0.90 -4.40 0.23
N LEU A 166 0.19 -5.49 -0.05
CA LEU A 166 -1.04 -5.46 -0.86
C LEU A 166 -2.12 -4.57 -0.21
N THR A 167 -2.24 -4.53 1.12
CA THR A 167 -3.22 -3.65 1.79
C THR A 167 -2.96 -2.16 1.55
N SER A 168 -1.69 -1.76 1.41
CA SER A 168 -1.32 -0.38 1.11
C SER A 168 -1.56 0.00 -0.37
N ILE A 169 -1.70 -0.98 -1.27
CA ILE A 169 -2.00 -0.78 -2.70
C ILE A 169 -3.53 -0.81 -2.99
N ALA A 170 -4.36 -1.18 -2.02
CA ALA A 170 -5.81 -1.28 -2.19
C ALA A 170 -6.46 0.02 -2.73
N LYS A 171 -5.94 1.20 -2.34
CA LYS A 171 -6.45 2.50 -2.78
C LYS A 171 -6.09 2.81 -4.25
N PRO A 172 -4.82 2.76 -4.68
CA PRO A 172 -4.46 2.86 -6.11
C PRO A 172 -5.22 1.87 -7.01
N LEU A 173 -5.59 0.71 -6.46
CA LEU A 173 -6.33 -0.32 -7.18
C LEU A 173 -7.79 0.09 -7.46
N ILE A 174 -8.41 0.91 -6.60
CA ILE A 174 -9.73 1.52 -6.82
C ILE A 174 -9.67 2.43 -8.05
N ASP A 175 -8.77 3.42 -8.05
CA ASP A 175 -8.63 4.38 -9.15
C ASP A 175 -8.33 3.67 -10.47
N PHE A 176 -7.45 2.67 -10.40
CA PHE A 176 -7.12 1.83 -11.54
C PHE A 176 -8.34 1.05 -12.05
N THR A 177 -9.13 0.45 -11.17
CA THR A 177 -10.32 -0.33 -11.54
C THR A 177 -11.40 0.57 -12.14
N LEU A 178 -11.70 1.70 -11.50
CA LEU A 178 -12.65 2.68 -12.02
C LEU A 178 -12.23 3.18 -13.41
N PHE A 179 -10.94 3.48 -13.61
CA PHE A 179 -10.47 3.93 -14.91
C PHE A 179 -10.49 2.83 -15.97
N THR A 180 -10.02 1.63 -15.64
CA THR A 180 -10.05 0.50 -16.61
C THR A 180 -11.46 0.07 -16.97
N SER A 181 -12.45 0.31 -16.11
CA SER A 181 -13.85 0.06 -16.45
C SER A 181 -14.36 0.94 -17.61
N LEU A 182 -13.70 2.08 -17.89
CA LEU A 182 -14.00 2.90 -19.08
C LEU A 182 -13.72 2.16 -20.41
N LEU A 183 -12.90 1.10 -20.40
CA LEU A 183 -12.72 0.24 -21.57
C LEU A 183 -14.00 -0.51 -21.96
N ILE A 184 -14.91 -0.72 -21.00
CA ILE A 184 -16.17 -1.44 -21.19
C ILE A 184 -17.32 -0.46 -21.48
N SER A 185 -17.03 0.84 -21.64
CA SER A 185 -17.99 1.95 -21.86
C SER A 185 -18.96 2.22 -20.70
N GLU A 186 -19.19 1.26 -19.80
CA GLU A 186 -19.96 1.45 -18.57
C GLU A 186 -19.11 1.15 -17.34
N PRO A 187 -19.04 2.07 -16.35
CA PRO A 187 -18.34 1.79 -15.10
C PRO A 187 -19.09 0.72 -14.32
N ILE A 188 -18.41 -0.38 -13.99
CA ILE A 188 -18.98 -1.41 -13.13
C ILE A 188 -19.10 -0.84 -11.72
N THR A 189 -20.30 -0.34 -11.40
CA THR A 189 -20.57 0.34 -10.13
C THR A 189 -20.21 -0.54 -8.94
N HIS A 190 -19.43 -0.01 -8.01
CA HIS A 190 -19.00 -0.66 -6.76
C HIS A 190 -18.02 -1.84 -6.89
N PHE A 191 -17.65 -2.27 -8.11
CA PHE A 191 -16.65 -3.33 -8.29
C PHE A 191 -15.28 -2.91 -7.75
N ASP A 192 -14.97 -1.62 -7.82
CA ASP A 192 -13.80 -1.02 -7.21
C ASP A 192 -13.71 -1.26 -5.69
N LEU A 193 -14.84 -1.21 -4.98
CA LEU A 193 -14.90 -1.47 -3.54
C LEU A 193 -14.70 -2.96 -3.21
N PHE A 194 -15.23 -3.85 -4.06
CA PHE A 194 -14.95 -5.28 -3.95
C PHE A 194 -13.45 -5.56 -4.12
N ILE A 195 -12.84 -5.00 -5.17
CA ILE A 195 -11.41 -5.14 -5.43
C ILE A 195 -10.57 -4.58 -4.26
N ALA A 196 -10.96 -3.44 -3.69
CA ALA A 196 -10.31 -2.85 -2.52
C ALA A 196 -10.43 -3.70 -1.25
N SER A 197 -11.48 -4.53 -1.14
CA SER A 197 -11.68 -5.43 -0.01
C SER A 197 -10.76 -6.65 -0.06
N LEU A 198 -10.31 -7.08 -1.25
CA LEU A 198 -9.55 -8.32 -1.42
C LEU A 198 -8.27 -8.38 -0.57
N PRO A 199 -7.38 -7.37 -0.56
CA PRO A 199 -6.18 -7.41 0.28
C PRO A 199 -6.49 -7.55 1.77
N VAL A 200 -7.57 -6.91 2.24
CA VAL A 200 -8.01 -6.97 3.64
C VAL A 200 -8.55 -8.35 3.97
N LEU A 201 -9.39 -8.92 3.11
CA LEU A 201 -9.94 -10.27 3.27
C LEU A 201 -8.83 -11.32 3.29
N ILE A 202 -7.83 -11.21 2.41
CA ILE A 202 -6.64 -12.07 2.43
C ILE A 202 -5.99 -12.05 3.82
N ARG A 203 -5.79 -10.87 4.42
CA ARG A 203 -5.19 -10.76 5.76
C ARG A 203 -6.07 -11.34 6.85
N ILE A 204 -7.37 -11.08 6.82
CA ILE A 204 -8.33 -11.65 7.78
C ILE A 204 -8.23 -13.18 7.76
N PHE A 205 -8.35 -13.80 6.58
CA PHE A 205 -8.32 -15.25 6.47
C PHE A 205 -6.95 -15.86 6.80
N GLN A 206 -5.85 -15.20 6.42
CA GLN A 206 -4.51 -15.63 6.84
C GLN A 206 -4.38 -15.65 8.37
N CYS A 207 -4.83 -14.59 9.05
CA CYS A 207 -4.75 -14.48 10.50
C CYS A 207 -5.67 -15.51 11.20
N LEU A 208 -6.90 -15.71 10.70
CA LEU A 208 -7.82 -16.71 11.23
C LEU A 208 -7.29 -18.14 11.06
N ARG A 209 -6.69 -18.46 9.91
CA ARG A 209 -6.06 -19.77 9.69
C ARG A 209 -4.85 -19.97 10.60
N GLU A 210 -4.02 -18.96 10.79
CA GLU A 210 -2.88 -19.05 11.71
C GLU A 210 -3.35 -19.22 13.16
N TYR A 211 -4.44 -18.53 13.56
CA TYR A 211 -5.07 -18.75 14.85
C TYR A 211 -5.58 -20.19 15.02
N TYR A 212 -6.28 -20.73 14.01
CA TYR A 212 -6.79 -22.10 14.03
C TYR A 212 -5.67 -23.14 14.17
N ILE A 213 -4.53 -22.93 13.49
CA ILE A 213 -3.40 -23.88 13.51
C ILE A 213 -2.54 -23.73 14.77
N ALA A 214 -2.23 -22.50 15.18
CA ALA A 214 -1.24 -22.24 16.24
C ALA A 214 -1.86 -21.88 17.60
N GLY A 215 -3.17 -21.64 17.68
CA GLY A 215 -3.88 -21.25 18.91
C GLY A 215 -3.51 -19.86 19.45
N ASN A 216 -2.72 -19.07 18.73
CA ASN A 216 -2.19 -17.81 19.23
C ASN A 216 -3.23 -16.68 19.14
N LYS A 217 -3.79 -16.27 20.29
CA LYS A 217 -4.80 -15.19 20.40
C LYS A 217 -4.38 -13.87 19.74
N SER A 218 -3.08 -13.58 19.65
CA SER A 218 -2.62 -12.39 18.92
C SER A 218 -3.02 -12.43 17.44
N MET A 219 -3.10 -13.61 16.80
CA MET A 219 -3.55 -13.71 15.42
C MET A 219 -5.04 -13.39 15.27
N LEU A 220 -5.87 -13.74 16.27
CA LEU A 220 -7.27 -13.33 16.29
C LEU A 220 -7.41 -11.81 16.45
N ALA A 221 -6.60 -11.20 17.32
CA ALA A 221 -6.54 -9.75 17.45
C ALA A 221 -6.14 -9.09 16.12
N ASN A 222 -5.15 -9.66 15.41
CA ASN A 222 -4.74 -9.17 14.10
C ASN A 222 -5.87 -9.30 13.06
N ALA A 223 -6.63 -10.40 13.07
CA ALA A 223 -7.80 -10.54 12.21
C ALA A 223 -8.84 -9.43 12.48
N MET A 224 -9.15 -9.15 13.75
CA MET A 224 -10.05 -8.06 14.13
C MET A 224 -9.54 -6.69 13.68
N LYS A 225 -8.22 -6.46 13.72
CA LYS A 225 -7.61 -5.23 13.19
C LYS A 225 -7.98 -5.04 11.72
N TYR A 226 -7.78 -6.04 10.88
CA TYR A 226 -8.14 -5.94 9.45
C TYR A 226 -9.66 -5.87 9.23
N CYS A 227 -10.49 -6.51 10.07
CA CYS A 227 -11.94 -6.38 10.02
C CYS A 227 -12.41 -4.92 10.21
N CYS A 228 -11.68 -4.09 10.94
CA CYS A 228 -12.03 -2.67 11.15
C CYS A 228 -12.08 -1.86 9.85
N ASN A 229 -11.49 -2.35 8.76
CA ASN A 229 -11.57 -1.70 7.45
C ASN A 229 -12.88 -2.00 6.71
N LEU A 230 -13.57 -3.11 6.99
CA LEU A 230 -14.79 -3.50 6.27
C LEU A 230 -15.96 -2.53 6.50
N PRO A 231 -16.26 -2.06 7.73
CA PRO A 231 -17.31 -1.06 7.96
C PRO A 231 -17.08 0.24 7.18
N ILE A 232 -15.82 0.65 7.00
CA ILE A 232 -15.47 1.85 6.20
C ILE A 232 -15.93 1.64 4.76
N LEU A 233 -15.57 0.51 4.15
CA LEU A 233 -15.99 0.18 2.78
C LEU A 233 -17.51 0.09 2.64
N ILE A 234 -18.20 -0.45 3.65
CA ILE A 234 -19.67 -0.52 3.70
C ILE A 234 -20.28 0.88 3.77
N CYS A 235 -19.77 1.76 4.63
CA CYS A 235 -20.19 3.16 4.70
C CYS A 235 -20.00 3.87 3.36
N THR A 236 -18.84 3.68 2.72
CA THR A 236 -18.56 4.23 1.39
C THR A 236 -19.55 3.69 0.35
N TRP A 237 -19.79 2.37 0.31
CA TRP A 237 -20.77 1.77 -0.60
C TRP A 237 -22.17 2.36 -0.37
N TYR A 238 -22.62 2.38 0.89
CA TYR A 238 -23.92 2.90 1.28
C TYR A 238 -24.09 4.39 0.93
N SER A 239 -23.01 5.18 1.03
CA SER A 239 -23.00 6.59 0.63
C SER A 239 -23.17 6.81 -0.88
N ARG A 240 -22.74 5.85 -1.71
CA ARG A 240 -22.90 5.91 -3.17
C ARG A 240 -24.30 5.50 -3.62
N VAL A 241 -24.99 4.66 -2.84
CA VAL A 241 -26.34 4.15 -3.18
C VAL A 241 -27.46 5.04 -2.66
N HIS A 242 -27.27 5.71 -1.52
CA HIS A 242 -28.33 6.48 -0.86
C HIS A 242 -27.94 7.96 -0.67
N ASP A 243 -28.91 8.88 -0.75
CA ASP A 243 -28.66 10.34 -0.77
C ASP A 243 -28.66 11.04 0.63
N SER A 244 -28.94 10.31 1.73
CA SER A 244 -28.88 10.87 3.09
C SER A 244 -27.44 11.15 3.58
N LYS A 245 -26.93 12.36 3.36
CA LYS A 245 -25.49 12.70 3.51
C LYS A 245 -24.96 12.91 4.93
N MET A 246 -25.80 13.23 5.92
CA MET A 246 -25.31 13.75 7.22
C MET A 246 -25.05 12.67 8.27
N ILE A 247 -25.99 11.75 8.48
CA ILE A 247 -25.85 10.63 9.43
C ILE A 247 -24.71 9.68 9.02
N LYS A 248 -24.50 9.52 7.70
CA LYS A 248 -23.48 8.62 7.13
C LYS A 248 -22.04 9.03 7.44
N LYS A 249 -21.75 10.33 7.39
CA LYS A 249 -20.39 10.85 7.59
C LYS A 249 -19.87 10.59 9.01
N ASN A 250 -20.74 10.64 10.02
CA ASN A 250 -20.33 10.47 11.42
C ASN A 250 -19.94 9.01 11.74
N TYR A 251 -20.67 8.03 11.20
CA TYR A 251 -20.31 6.61 11.38
C TYR A 251 -19.01 6.26 10.66
N GLU A 252 -18.84 6.75 9.43
CA GLU A 252 -17.60 6.53 8.68
C GLU A 252 -16.37 7.10 9.39
N LEU A 253 -16.46 8.32 9.92
CA LEU A 253 -15.38 8.93 10.72
C LEU A 253 -15.07 8.11 11.98
N THR A 254 -16.08 7.54 12.61
CA THR A 254 -15.90 6.67 13.78
C THR A 254 -15.14 5.40 13.42
N PHE A 255 -15.49 4.75 12.29
CA PHE A 255 -14.76 3.57 11.84
C PHE A 255 -13.34 3.89 11.34
N LEU A 256 -13.14 5.04 10.69
CA LEU A 256 -11.81 5.53 10.32
C LEU A 256 -10.93 5.75 11.56
N LEU A 257 -11.48 6.34 12.62
CA LEU A 257 -10.80 6.53 13.89
C LEU A 257 -10.41 5.18 14.51
N ILE A 258 -11.37 4.25 14.64
CA ILE A 258 -11.12 2.91 15.19
C ILE A 258 -10.03 2.18 14.40
N ASN A 259 -10.14 2.16 13.06
CA ASN A 259 -9.17 1.49 12.19
C ASN A 259 -7.77 2.13 12.29
N SER A 260 -7.70 3.47 12.32
CA SER A 260 -6.43 4.20 12.43
C SER A 260 -5.78 3.98 13.78
N SER A 261 -6.54 4.07 14.88
CA SER A 261 -6.03 3.87 16.24
C SER A 261 -5.58 2.44 16.49
N TYR A 262 -6.39 1.45 16.10
CA TYR A 262 -6.03 0.06 16.28
C TYR A 262 -4.80 -0.31 15.44
N SER A 263 -4.75 0.11 14.17
CA SER A 263 -3.60 -0.20 13.33
C SER A 263 -2.33 0.53 13.76
N PHE A 264 -2.43 1.78 14.25
CA PHE A 264 -1.28 2.50 14.83
C PHE A 264 -0.72 1.77 16.06
N PHE A 265 -1.61 1.40 16.99
CA PHE A 265 -1.24 0.65 18.17
C PHE A 265 -0.56 -0.68 17.78
N TRP A 266 -1.12 -1.39 16.80
CA TRP A 266 -0.57 -2.64 16.32
C TRP A 266 0.85 -2.48 15.77
N ASP A 267 1.06 -1.49 14.90
CA ASP A 267 2.34 -1.27 14.25
C ASP A 267 3.43 -0.99 15.30
N VAL A 268 3.17 -0.07 16.24
CA VAL A 268 4.13 0.30 17.30
C VAL A 268 4.34 -0.85 18.30
N ARG A 269 3.26 -1.42 18.84
CA ARG A 269 3.33 -2.33 19.99
C ARG A 269 3.65 -3.77 19.60
N MET A 270 3.05 -4.23 18.51
CA MET A 270 3.06 -5.64 18.11
C MET A 270 4.09 -5.91 17.02
N ASP A 271 4.15 -5.07 15.98
CA ASP A 271 5.06 -5.31 14.86
C ASP A 271 6.47 -4.77 15.11
N TRP A 272 6.59 -3.60 15.76
CA TRP A 272 7.88 -3.00 16.13
C TRP A 272 8.34 -3.38 17.54
N LEU A 273 7.50 -4.14 18.27
CA LEU A 273 7.77 -4.68 19.61
C LEU A 273 8.23 -3.62 20.63
N LEU A 274 7.62 -2.43 20.62
CA LEU A 274 7.94 -1.36 21.54
C LEU A 274 7.04 -1.45 22.78
N ASP A 275 7.61 -1.77 23.96
CA ASP A 275 6.78 -2.13 25.11
C ASP A 275 6.02 -0.96 25.73
N ASN A 276 6.65 0.21 25.79
CA ASN A 276 6.08 1.45 26.32
C ASN A 276 6.85 2.68 25.82
N ILE A 277 6.13 3.79 25.61
CA ILE A 277 6.67 5.14 25.44
C ILE A 277 6.41 5.86 26.77
N ILE A 278 7.34 5.80 27.72
CA ILE A 278 7.24 6.54 29.00
C ILE A 278 8.38 7.55 29.03
N ASN A 279 8.03 8.83 29.23
CA ASN A 279 8.99 9.94 29.28
C ASN A 279 9.91 10.03 28.06
N GLY A 280 9.40 9.70 26.86
CA GLY A 280 10.16 9.71 25.61
C GLY A 280 11.16 8.56 25.43
N LYS A 281 11.36 7.70 26.44
CA LYS A 281 12.24 6.54 26.36
C LYS A 281 11.48 5.32 25.88
N LEU A 282 12.03 4.65 24.86
CA LEU A 282 11.49 3.40 24.32
C LEU A 282 12.00 2.25 25.18
N ARG A 283 11.11 1.63 25.97
CA ARG A 283 11.49 0.46 26.77
C ARG A 283 11.37 -0.77 25.87
N ARG A 284 12.49 -1.28 25.40
CA ARG A 284 12.67 -2.64 24.86
C ARG A 284 13.99 -3.16 25.43
N SER A 285 14.10 -4.46 25.70
CA SER A 285 15.35 -5.02 26.21
C SER A 285 16.49 -4.95 25.19
N LYS A 286 16.17 -4.91 23.88
CA LYS A 286 17.12 -4.90 22.76
C LYS A 286 16.56 -4.13 21.56
N ILE A 287 17.18 -2.99 21.23
CA ILE A 287 16.98 -2.22 20.00
C ILE A 287 18.28 -2.24 19.20
N VAL A 288 18.21 -2.39 17.88
CA VAL A 288 19.40 -2.31 17.03
C VAL A 288 19.68 -0.87 16.58
N MET A 289 18.62 -0.10 16.30
CA MET A 289 18.72 1.26 15.80
C MET A 289 18.69 2.29 16.95
N PRO A 290 19.17 3.53 16.75
CA PRO A 290 19.05 4.60 17.73
C PRO A 290 17.59 4.95 18.05
N GLU A 291 17.29 5.29 19.32
CA GLU A 291 15.93 5.64 19.78
C GLU A 291 15.25 6.73 18.94
N PHE A 292 16.00 7.75 18.51
CA PHE A 292 15.50 8.83 17.67
C PHE A 292 14.89 8.33 16.34
N VAL A 293 15.47 7.27 15.75
CA VAL A 293 14.96 6.69 14.50
C VAL A 293 13.56 6.12 14.70
N TYR A 294 13.30 5.47 15.85
CA TYR A 294 11.97 4.97 16.21
C TYR A 294 11.01 6.13 16.50
N GLN A 295 11.43 7.15 17.24
CA GLN A 295 10.58 8.31 17.54
C GLN A 295 10.10 9.02 16.26
N VAL A 296 11.01 9.25 15.32
CA VAL A 296 10.68 9.83 14.00
C VAL A 296 9.73 8.92 13.23
N ALA A 297 9.96 7.61 13.22
CA ALA A 297 9.09 6.67 12.52
C ALA A 297 7.67 6.59 13.12
N ILE A 298 7.56 6.59 14.45
CA ILE A 298 6.26 6.63 15.16
C ILE A 298 5.52 7.91 14.80
N PHE A 299 6.21 9.05 14.80
CA PHE A 299 5.62 10.34 14.44
C PHE A 299 5.13 10.35 12.98
N ILE A 300 5.95 9.89 12.03
CA ILE A 300 5.57 9.81 10.61
C ILE A 300 4.38 8.85 10.41
N ASP A 301 4.39 7.68 11.06
CA ASP A 301 3.29 6.72 10.96
C ASP A 301 1.99 7.30 11.50
N PHE A 302 2.05 8.00 12.64
CA PHE A 302 0.91 8.70 13.22
C PHE A 302 0.35 9.76 12.25
N ILE A 303 1.20 10.68 11.76
CA ILE A 303 0.76 11.77 10.89
C ILE A 303 0.10 11.23 9.61
N ILE A 304 0.73 10.27 8.93
CA ILE A 304 0.19 9.73 7.68
C ILE A 304 -1.10 8.94 7.93
N ARG A 305 -1.19 8.17 9.01
CA ARG A 305 -2.37 7.34 9.29
C ARG A 305 -3.59 8.15 9.67
N TYR A 306 -3.40 9.26 10.38
CA TYR A 306 -4.46 10.21 10.73
C TYR A 306 -4.62 11.34 9.71
N TRP A 307 -4.01 11.21 8.53
CA TRP A 307 -4.09 12.25 7.51
C TRP A 307 -5.52 12.57 7.05
N TRP A 308 -6.44 11.60 7.16
CA TRP A 308 -7.86 11.84 6.92
C TRP A 308 -8.47 12.95 7.79
N VAL A 309 -7.89 13.23 8.97
CA VAL A 309 -8.29 14.35 9.84
C VAL A 309 -7.97 15.69 9.17
N TRP A 310 -6.77 15.82 8.58
CA TRP A 310 -6.37 17.02 7.85
C TRP A 310 -7.29 17.27 6.65
N ILE A 311 -7.61 16.22 5.89
CA ILE A 311 -8.58 16.30 4.79
C ILE A 311 -9.94 16.76 5.30
N ARG A 312 -10.40 16.22 6.44
CA ARG A 312 -11.70 16.60 7.00
C ARG A 312 -11.75 18.06 7.45
N LEU A 313 -10.66 18.58 8.01
CA LEU A 313 -10.59 19.95 8.55
C LEU A 313 -10.40 20.99 7.45
N TYR A 314 -9.60 20.70 6.42
CA TYR A 314 -9.14 21.69 5.44
C TYR A 314 -9.56 21.40 3.99
N GLY A 315 -10.12 20.24 3.70
CA GLY A 315 -10.47 19.80 2.33
C GLY A 315 -11.66 20.52 1.66
N GLY A 316 -12.12 21.63 2.22
CA GLY A 316 -13.19 22.45 1.63
C GLY A 316 -14.59 21.83 1.67
N ASN A 317 -15.59 22.65 1.34
CA ASN A 317 -17.02 22.31 1.35
C ASN A 317 -17.51 21.72 0.02
N SER A 318 -16.60 21.28 -0.87
CA SER A 318 -16.99 20.55 -2.07
C SER A 318 -17.65 19.26 -1.61
N GLY A 319 -18.94 19.08 -1.90
CA GLY A 319 -19.80 18.00 -1.38
C GLY A 319 -19.34 16.55 -1.63
N TYR A 320 -18.15 16.35 -2.20
CA TYR A 320 -17.45 15.09 -2.31
C TYR A 320 -16.67 14.81 -1.03
N ILE A 321 -17.04 13.73 -0.36
CA ILE A 321 -16.32 13.24 0.81
C ILE A 321 -15.01 12.65 0.28
N PHE A 322 -13.89 13.35 0.46
CA PHE A 322 -12.55 12.83 0.20
C PHE A 322 -12.23 11.74 1.25
N ILE A 323 -12.92 10.61 1.16
CA ILE A 323 -12.71 9.38 1.95
C ILE A 323 -11.36 8.76 1.57
N PHE A 324 -10.93 9.02 0.33
CA PHE A 324 -9.68 8.59 -0.22
C PHE A 324 -8.85 9.84 -0.48
N PHE A 325 -7.82 10.01 0.34
CA PHE A 325 -6.53 10.56 -0.04
C PHE A 325 -6.48 11.15 -1.45
N ASP A 326 -6.48 12.49 -1.52
CA ASP A 326 -6.10 13.23 -2.72
C ASP A 326 -4.81 12.62 -3.30
N GLY A 327 -4.73 12.50 -4.62
CA GLY A 327 -3.88 11.52 -5.33
C GLY A 327 -2.45 11.31 -4.81
N GLU A 328 -1.83 12.37 -4.29
CA GLU A 328 -0.48 12.37 -3.71
C GLU A 328 -0.31 11.51 -2.45
N LEU A 329 -1.40 11.27 -1.72
CA LEU A 329 -1.36 10.58 -0.44
C LEU A 329 -1.21 9.05 -0.58
N GLN A 330 -1.44 8.52 -1.77
CA GLN A 330 -1.12 7.13 -2.10
C GLN A 330 0.40 6.88 -2.03
N TYR A 331 1.23 7.87 -2.40
CA TYR A 331 2.68 7.79 -2.26
C TYR A 331 3.10 7.77 -0.79
N LEU A 332 2.49 8.61 0.05
CA LEU A 332 2.76 8.62 1.50
C LEU A 332 2.41 7.28 2.15
N GLU A 333 1.31 6.63 1.75
CA GLU A 333 0.95 5.31 2.30
C GLU A 333 1.96 4.22 1.92
N VAL A 334 2.49 4.23 0.69
CA VAL A 334 3.55 3.29 0.29
C VAL A 334 4.86 3.58 1.04
N LEU A 335 5.21 4.85 1.26
CA LEU A 335 6.37 5.24 2.08
C LEU A 335 6.20 4.82 3.54
N ARG A 336 5.02 5.05 4.13
CA ARG A 336 4.69 4.62 5.50
C ARG A 336 4.83 3.10 5.64
N ARG A 337 4.36 2.34 4.65
CA ARG A 337 4.54 0.87 4.63
C ARG A 337 6.02 0.48 4.53
N ALA A 338 6.82 1.19 3.74
CA ALA A 338 8.25 0.94 3.67
C ALA A 338 8.94 1.16 5.04
N ILE A 339 8.56 2.23 5.76
CA ILE A 339 9.01 2.47 7.14
C ILE A 339 8.61 1.29 8.03
N TRP A 340 7.34 0.87 7.98
CA TRP A 340 6.88 -0.29 8.74
C TRP A 340 7.70 -1.56 8.46
N VAL A 341 8.07 -1.83 7.20
CA VAL A 341 8.89 -2.98 6.82
C VAL A 341 10.27 -2.94 7.48
N VAL A 342 10.91 -1.77 7.58
CA VAL A 342 12.21 -1.61 8.26
C VAL A 342 12.15 -2.12 9.69
N PHE A 343 11.21 -1.61 10.49
CA PHE A 343 11.09 -1.99 11.90
C PHE A 343 10.52 -3.39 12.09
N LYS A 344 9.68 -3.86 11.16
CA LYS A 344 9.19 -5.23 11.19
C LYS A 344 10.33 -6.22 10.98
N LEU A 345 11.21 -5.97 10.00
CA LEU A 345 12.39 -6.79 9.74
C LEU A 345 13.37 -6.76 10.90
N GLU A 346 13.66 -5.58 11.46
CA GLU A 346 14.52 -5.48 12.65
C GLU A 346 13.92 -6.23 13.85
N SER A 347 12.60 -6.16 14.03
CA SER A 347 11.94 -6.87 15.13
C SER A 347 12.04 -8.38 14.99
N GLU A 348 11.81 -8.92 13.78
CA GLU A 348 11.99 -10.35 13.51
C GLU A 348 13.47 -10.77 13.61
N TYR A 349 14.41 -9.90 13.24
CA TYR A 349 15.85 -10.14 13.42
C TYR A 349 16.20 -10.33 14.89
N VAL A 350 15.73 -9.42 15.75
CA VAL A 350 15.97 -9.47 17.20
C VAL A 350 15.33 -10.72 17.83
N ILE A 351 14.14 -11.12 17.38
CA ILE A 351 13.49 -12.36 17.84
C ILE A 351 14.34 -13.59 17.47
N ASN A 352 14.86 -13.63 16.24
CA ASN A 352 15.69 -14.76 15.78
C ASN A 352 17.03 -14.84 16.53
N LEU A 353 17.64 -13.71 16.90
CA LEU A 353 18.87 -13.68 17.69
C LEU A 353 18.66 -14.10 19.15
N PHE A 354 17.47 -13.85 19.70
CA PHE A 354 17.16 -14.10 21.09
C PHE A 354 15.82 -14.85 21.22
N PRO A 355 15.78 -16.12 20.80
CA PRO A 355 14.60 -16.96 20.96
C PRO A 355 14.23 -17.05 22.45
N LYS A 356 12.92 -16.94 22.73
CA LYS A 356 12.36 -17.04 24.09
C LYS A 356 12.41 -18.45 24.63
#